data_AF-A0A392Q3C2-F1
#
_entry.id   AF-A0A392Q3C2-F1
#
_cell.length_a   1.000
_cell.length_b   1.000
_cell.length_c   1.000
_cell.angle_alpha   90.00
_cell.angle_beta   90.00
_cell.angle_gamma   90.00
#
_symmetry.space_group_name_H-M   'P 1'
#
loop_
_entity.id
_entity.type
_entity.pdbx_description
1 polymer ?
#
loop_
_entity_poly.entity_id
_entity_poly.type
_entity_poly.pdbx_seq_one_letter_code
_entity_poly.pdbx_strand_id
1 'polypeptide(L)' 'MWYPLSKTLAEKAAWDFSKENGLDVVVVNPGTVMGPVIPPRLNASMLMLVRLLE' A
#
# COMPACT_ATOMS: atom_id res chain seq x y z
N MET A 1 -12.96 5.69 -1.22
CA MET A 1 -13.22 4.23 -1.30
C MET A 1 -12.45 3.51 -2.41
N TRP A 2 -12.10 4.17 -3.51
CA TRP A 2 -11.40 3.54 -4.64
C TRP A 2 -10.00 3.00 -4.31
N TYR A 3 -9.24 3.69 -3.46
CA TYR A 3 -7.88 3.27 -3.11
C TYR A 3 -7.86 1.91 -2.37
N PRO A 4 -8.60 1.70 -1.27
CA PRO A 4 -8.68 0.37 -0.64
C PRO A 4 -9.14 -0.73 -1.59
N LEU A 5 -10.19 -0.47 -2.39
CA LEU A 5 -10.68 -1.43 -3.39
C LEU A 5 -9.59 -1.82 -4.39
N SER A 6 -8.86 -0.83 -4.93
CA SER A 6 -7.78 -1.09 -5.88
C SER A 6 -6.66 -1.95 -5.27
N LYS A 7 -6.34 -1.74 -3.99
CA LYS A 7 -5.31 -2.52 -3.29
C LYS A 7 -5.76 -3.96 -3.06
N THR A 8 -7.01 -4.18 -2.65
CA THR A 8 -7.58 -5.52 -2.49
C THR A 8 -7.61 -6.30 -3.81
N LEU A 9 -8.04 -5.67 -4.91
CA LEU A 9 -8.08 -6.31 -6.23
C LEU A 9 -6.68 -6.65 -6.74
N ALA A 10 -5.71 -5.74 -6.55
CA ALA A 10 -4.33 -5.97 -6.97
C ALA A 10 -3.68 -7.12 -6.17
N GLU A 11 -3.91 -7.19 -4.86
CA GLU A 11 -3.37 -8.28 -4.03
C GLU A 11 -3.98 -9.63 -4.42
N LYS A 12 -5.30 -9.69 -4.66
CA LYS A 12 -5.97 -10.91 -5.15
C LYS A 12 -5.36 -11.38 -6.47
N ALA A 13 -5.16 -10.48 -7.43
CA ALA A 13 -4.55 -10.81 -8.70
C ALA A 13 -3.10 -11.33 -8.54
N ALA A 14 -2.33 -10.76 -7.62
CA ALA A 14 -0.98 -11.23 -7.33
C ALA A 14 -0.98 -12.66 -6.74
N TRP A 15 -1.94 -12.99 -5.86
CA TRP A 15 -2.11 -14.34 -5.32
C TRP A 15 -2.54 -15.37 -6.36
N ASP A 16 -3.45 -15.00 -7.26
CA ASP A 16 -3.90 -15.90 -8.32
C ASP A 16 -2.73 -16.18 -9.29
N PHE A 17 -1.99 -15.14 -9.68
CA PHE A 17 -0.78 -15.29 -10.50
C PHE A 17 0.30 -16.14 -9.83
N SER A 18 0.54 -15.98 -8.52
CA SER A 18 1.57 -16.75 -7.83
C SER A 18 1.27 -18.25 -7.83
N LYS A 19 0.00 -18.63 -7.61
CA LYS A 19 -0.45 -20.03 -7.65
C LYS A 19 -0.30 -20.63 -9.05
N GLU A 20 -0.69 -19.88 -10.08
CA GLU A 20 -0.60 -20.33 -11.48
C GLU A 20 0.84 -20.55 -11.94
N ASN A 21 1.78 -19.78 -11.38
CA ASN A 21 3.19 -19.79 -11.78
C ASN A 21 4.11 -20.50 -10.78
N GLY A 22 3.58 -21.12 -9.72
CA GLY A 22 4.37 -21.81 -8.70
C GLY A 22 5.34 -20.90 -7.94
N LEU A 23 5.01 -19.62 -7.77
CA LEU A 23 5.84 -18.65 -7.07
C LEU A 23 5.56 -18.66 -5.56
N ASP A 24 6.62 -18.65 -4.76
CA ASP A 24 6.53 -18.42 -3.32
C ASP A 24 6.45 -16.91 -3.05
N VAL A 25 5.27 -16.44 -2.68
CA VAL A 25 4.95 -15.01 -2.50
C VAL A 25 4.47 -14.77 -1.08
N VAL A 26 5.00 -13.72 -0.47
CA VAL A 26 4.53 -13.17 0.81
C VAL A 26 4.07 -11.73 0.61
N VAL A 27 3.08 -11.31 1.39
CA VAL A 27 2.53 -9.95 1.34
C VAL A 27 2.75 -9.27 2.69
N VAL A 28 3.05 -7.97 2.65
CA VAL A 28 3.12 -7.10 3.82
C VAL A 28 2.04 -6.03 3.69
N ASN A 29 1.14 -5.95 4.67
CA ASN A 29 -0.02 -5.05 4.66
C ASN A 29 0.15 -3.95 5.72
N PRO A 30 0.95 -2.89 5.45
CA PRO A 30 1.10 -1.78 6.38
C PRO A 30 -0.17 -0.94 6.47
N GLY A 31 -0.40 -0.33 7.63
CA GLY A 31 -1.40 0.72 7.83
C GLY A 31 -0.86 2.10 7.46
N THR A 32 -1.20 3.12 8.26
CA THR A 32 -0.59 4.45 8.13
C THR A 32 0.90 4.38 8.51
N VAL A 33 1.77 4.68 7.55
CA VAL A 33 3.22 4.69 7.75
C VAL A 33 3.69 6.08 8.17
N MET A 34 4.48 6.14 9.24
CA MET A 34 5.08 7.36 9.77
C MET A 34 6.60 7.17 9.95
N GLY A 35 7.37 8.26 9.90
CA GLY A 35 8.81 8.23 10.09
C GLY A 35 9.54 9.35 9.33
N PRO A 36 10.89 9.31 9.31
CA PRO A 36 11.69 10.28 8.58
C PRO A 36 11.36 10.31 7.09
N VAL A 37 11.23 11.53 6.55
CA VAL A 37 10.93 11.74 5.14
C VAL A 37 12.23 11.69 4.35
N ILE A 38 12.47 10.55 3.70
CA ILE A 38 13.62 10.37 2.80
C ILE A 38 13.40 11.07 1.45
N PRO A 39 12.25 10.92 0.76
CA PRO A 39 12.04 11.56 -0.54
C PRO A 39 11.61 13.03 -0.39
N PRO A 40 11.95 13.93 -1.34
CA PRO A 40 11.61 15.35 -1.27
C PRO A 40 10.10 15.66 -1.45
N ARG A 41 9.26 14.63 -1.61
CA ARG A 41 7.82 14.76 -1.87
C ARG A 41 7.02 14.00 -0.83
N LEU A 42 5.93 14.60 -0.36
CA LEU A 42 4.98 13.96 0.54
C LEU A 42 4.32 12.76 -0.14
N ASN A 43 4.17 11.67 0.61
CA ASN A 43 3.43 10.49 0.19
C ASN A 43 1.99 10.56 0.73
N ALA A 44 1.16 9.59 0.33
CA ALA A 44 -0.24 9.56 0.73
C ALA A 44 -0.42 9.54 2.27
N SER A 45 0.40 8.80 3.01
CA SER A 45 0.35 8.73 4.47
C SER A 45 0.73 10.06 5.14
N MET A 46 1.74 10.75 4.61
CA MET A 46 2.13 12.08 5.09
C MET A 46 1.04 13.12 4.81
N LEU A 47 0.39 13.06 3.64
CA LEU A 47 -0.70 13.98 3.31
C LEU A 47 -1.89 13.82 4.26
N MET A 48 -2.17 12.60 4.72
CA MET A 48 -3.18 12.36 5.74
C MET A 48 -2.82 13.04 7.07
N LEU A 49 -1.55 13.03 7.48
CA LEU A 49 -1.09 13.72 8.68
C LEU A 49 -1.21 15.24 8.55
N VAL A 50 -0.82 15.81 7.41
CA VAL A 50 -0.96 17.25 7.15
C VAL A 50 -2.43 17.67 7.28
N ARG A 51 -3.35 16.94 6.65
CA ARG A 51 -4.80 17.20 6.72
C ARG A 51 -5.42 17.06 8.12
N LEU A 52 -4.73 16.41 9.06
CA LEU A 52 -5.18 16.27 10.44
C LEU A 52 -4.68 17.41 11.34
N LEU A 53 -3.58 18.06 10.95
CA LEU A 53 -2.96 19.15 11.70
C LEU A 53 -3.43 20.53 11.21
N GLU A 54 -3.94 20.61 9.97
CA GLU A 54 -4.69 21.74 9.42
C GLU A 54 -6.17 21.68 9.85
#